data_AF-B2W4I7-F1
#
_entry.id   AF-B2W4I7-F1
#
_cell.length_a   1.000
_cell.length_b   1.000
_cell.length_c   1.000
_cell.angle_alpha   90.00
_cell.angle_beta   90.00
_cell.angle_gamma   90.00
#
_symmetry.space_group_name_H-M   'P 1'
#
loop_
_entity.id
_entity.type
_entity.pdbx_description
1 polymer ?
#
loop_
_entity_poly.entity_id
_entity_poly.type
_entity_poly.pdbx_seq_one_letter_code
_entity_poly.pdbx_strand_id
1 'polypeptide(L)'
;MAPQQILDTHIHLWPSTATSSSNHSWMTRGNILAKRHGISDYLAITSPPPQGFIYVETDRRLPSAEPNIPDSASSSEIRKELESWAKEPLDELRFLRRIAEGTPEEGDGFMQEHGNRMFGCVIYAPFHLSPKVFNEYLAIAKDVAGEKLWSKVAGFRYLLQGKGDGAVSKMLKEQGEWWESNLCALKALEGTSDAWCFDVGVDTHRDGVEPMEAVALLIKRVRAREDREDADGKRVKFVLNHLAKPPLSTTSSNQPNPRWLSALSTLSPDKNIYMKLSGALNEFDNQPTPADVPTLLSALTPYFEHAFHCFPQRVMFGSDWPVCNVGGPAGEEGNWGLWRDVVEAWMDKVGMAEKEREKAWWGAGVEAYGLEGLKG
;
A
#
# COMPACT_ATOMS: atom_id res chain seq x y z
N MET A 1 1.70 18.66 -26.23
CA MET A 1 1.66 18.41 -24.77
C MET A 1 2.85 17.54 -24.44
N ALA A 2 3.56 17.82 -23.34
CA ALA A 2 4.61 16.92 -22.86
C ALA A 2 3.96 15.55 -22.52
N PRO A 3 4.68 14.43 -22.69
CA PRO A 3 4.14 13.13 -22.29
C PRO A 3 3.80 13.17 -20.79
N GLN A 4 2.59 12.70 -20.46
CA GLN A 4 2.10 12.59 -19.09
C GLN A 4 3.06 11.74 -18.26
N GLN A 5 3.59 12.31 -17.19
CA GLN A 5 4.38 11.58 -16.21
C GLN A 5 3.43 10.82 -15.27
N ILE A 6 3.66 9.53 -15.07
CA ILE A 6 2.92 8.64 -14.20
C ILE A 6 3.90 8.01 -13.21
N LEU A 7 3.59 8.16 -11.92
CA LEU A 7 4.13 7.38 -10.84
C LEU A 7 3.06 6.37 -10.42
N ASP A 8 3.30 5.08 -10.64
CA ASP A 8 2.39 4.05 -10.16
C ASP A 8 2.65 3.79 -8.67
N THR A 9 1.82 4.37 -7.80
CA THR A 9 2.08 4.38 -6.35
C THR A 9 1.75 3.06 -5.65
N HIS A 10 1.27 2.06 -6.39
CA HIS A 10 0.89 0.78 -5.80
C HIS A 10 1.02 -0.35 -6.79
N ILE A 11 2.16 -1.04 -6.74
CA ILE A 11 2.33 -2.32 -7.41
C ILE A 11 2.87 -3.38 -6.45
N HIS A 12 2.67 -4.64 -6.83
CA HIS A 12 3.16 -5.82 -6.15
C HIS A 12 4.04 -6.63 -7.10
N LEU A 13 5.14 -7.16 -6.58
CA LEU A 13 6.09 -7.99 -7.34
C LEU A 13 6.49 -9.20 -6.51
N TRP A 14 6.67 -10.34 -7.16
CA TRP A 14 7.25 -11.52 -6.53
C TRP A 14 7.92 -12.46 -7.55
N PRO A 15 9.06 -13.09 -7.18
CA PRO A 15 9.79 -14.02 -8.05
C PRO A 15 9.05 -15.35 -8.19
N SER A 16 9.47 -16.19 -9.14
CA SER A 16 8.91 -17.55 -9.32
C SER A 16 9.15 -18.47 -8.12
N THR A 17 10.05 -18.12 -7.21
CA THR A 17 10.32 -18.84 -5.95
C THR A 17 9.31 -18.52 -4.84
N ALA A 18 8.41 -17.57 -5.09
CA ALA A 18 7.47 -17.01 -4.13
C ALA A 18 6.01 -17.12 -4.62
N THR A 19 5.64 -18.23 -5.26
CA THR A 19 4.34 -18.40 -5.93
C THR A 19 3.49 -19.52 -5.33
N SER A 20 3.62 -19.75 -4.02
CA SER A 20 2.95 -20.87 -3.35
C SER A 20 2.39 -20.50 -1.99
N SER A 21 1.51 -21.35 -1.46
CA SER A 21 0.85 -21.14 -0.17
C SER A 21 1.80 -21.14 1.03
N SER A 22 3.01 -21.69 0.89
CA SER A 22 4.03 -21.61 1.94
C SER A 22 4.68 -20.22 2.02
N ASN A 23 4.59 -19.44 0.94
CA ASN A 23 5.17 -18.11 0.81
C ASN A 23 4.13 -16.99 1.02
N HIS A 24 2.89 -17.25 0.59
CA HIS A 24 1.75 -16.34 0.69
C HIS A 24 0.51 -17.12 1.10
N SER A 25 -0.06 -16.81 2.26
CA SER A 25 -1.22 -17.57 2.78
C SER A 25 -2.44 -17.54 1.84
N TRP A 26 -2.55 -16.50 1.01
CA TRP A 26 -3.64 -16.30 0.04
C TRP A 26 -3.39 -16.96 -1.33
N MET A 27 -2.17 -17.42 -1.65
CA MET A 27 -1.87 -18.10 -2.92
C MET A 27 -2.22 -19.59 -2.85
N THR A 28 -3.48 -19.92 -3.13
CA THR A 28 -3.97 -21.31 -3.21
C THR A 28 -3.88 -21.87 -4.65
N ARG A 29 -4.01 -23.19 -4.80
CA ARG A 29 -3.95 -23.86 -6.12
C ARG A 29 -5.03 -23.32 -7.05
N GLY A 30 -4.62 -22.84 -8.23
CA GLY A 30 -5.53 -22.27 -9.23
C GLY A 30 -5.72 -20.75 -9.12
N ASN A 31 -5.10 -20.10 -8.13
CA ASN A 31 -5.05 -18.63 -8.08
C ASN A 31 -4.27 -18.11 -9.30
N ILE A 32 -4.87 -17.18 -10.05
CA ILE A 32 -4.28 -16.57 -11.26
C ILE A 32 -2.96 -15.84 -10.98
N LEU A 33 -2.78 -15.39 -9.73
CA LEU A 33 -1.59 -14.71 -9.24
C LEU A 33 -0.47 -15.67 -8.79
N ALA A 34 -0.73 -16.98 -8.74
CA ALA A 34 0.25 -18.00 -8.30
C ALA A 34 1.28 -18.32 -9.38
N LYS A 35 1.92 -17.29 -9.92
CA LYS A 35 3.01 -17.32 -10.91
C LYS A 35 3.89 -16.10 -10.73
N ARG A 36 5.05 -16.05 -11.40
CA ARG A 36 5.96 -14.89 -11.30
C ARG A 36 5.26 -13.62 -11.78
N HIS A 37 5.45 -12.53 -11.05
CA HIS A 37 5.13 -11.18 -11.47
C HIS A 37 6.33 -10.26 -11.18
N GLY A 38 7.20 -10.09 -12.18
CA GLY A 38 8.39 -9.25 -12.11
C GLY A 38 8.25 -7.93 -12.88
N ILE A 39 9.28 -7.08 -12.81
CA ILE A 39 9.27 -5.77 -13.49
C ILE A 39 9.16 -5.91 -15.01
N SER A 40 9.78 -6.94 -15.60
CA SER A 40 9.67 -7.20 -17.05
C SER A 40 8.23 -7.52 -17.45
N ASP A 41 7.50 -8.24 -16.61
CA ASP A 41 6.09 -8.59 -16.85
C ASP A 41 5.20 -7.33 -16.75
N TYR A 42 5.47 -6.47 -15.75
CA TYR A 42 4.81 -5.18 -15.58
C TYR A 42 5.07 -4.22 -16.76
N LEU A 43 6.32 -4.10 -17.23
CA LEU A 43 6.67 -3.23 -18.34
C LEU A 43 6.07 -3.70 -19.67
N ALA A 44 5.81 -5.01 -19.82
CA ALA A 44 5.21 -5.55 -21.04
C ALA A 44 3.72 -5.17 -21.20
N ILE A 45 3.02 -4.89 -20.10
CA ILE A 45 1.57 -4.58 -20.09
C ILE A 45 1.26 -3.09 -19.93
N THR A 46 2.26 -2.26 -19.62
CA THR A 46 2.08 -0.82 -19.40
C THR A 46 2.43 0.00 -20.65
N SER A 47 1.52 0.86 -21.10
CA SER A 47 1.70 1.66 -22.32
C SER A 47 0.94 2.98 -22.29
N PRO A 48 1.58 4.16 -22.20
CA PRO A 48 3.02 4.30 -21.97
C PRO A 48 3.41 3.75 -20.59
N PRO A 49 4.62 3.19 -20.44
CA PRO A 49 5.07 2.69 -19.16
C PRO A 49 5.26 3.86 -18.17
N PRO A 50 4.85 3.71 -16.89
CA PRO A 50 5.16 4.67 -15.85
C PRO A 50 6.66 4.95 -15.73
N GLN A 51 7.02 6.18 -15.36
CA GLN A 51 8.41 6.57 -15.17
C GLN A 51 9.04 5.77 -14.04
N GLY A 52 8.27 5.50 -12.99
CA GLY A 52 8.63 4.59 -11.92
C GLY A 52 7.40 4.17 -11.12
N PHE A 53 7.64 3.37 -10.09
CA PHE A 53 6.60 2.83 -9.23
C PHE A 53 7.03 2.80 -7.76
N ILE A 54 6.03 2.68 -6.89
CA ILE A 54 6.19 2.33 -5.48
C ILE A 54 5.78 0.88 -5.30
N TYR A 55 6.75 0.06 -4.91
CA TYR A 55 6.48 -1.31 -4.51
C TYR A 55 5.74 -1.32 -3.17
N VAL A 56 4.76 -2.20 -2.99
CA VAL A 56 4.10 -2.43 -1.71
C VAL A 56 4.17 -3.91 -1.35
N GLU A 57 4.48 -4.21 -0.08
CA GLU A 57 4.57 -5.58 0.46
C GLU A 57 3.37 -6.46 0.09
N THR A 58 3.56 -7.77 0.03
CA THR A 58 2.62 -8.67 -0.66
C THR A 58 1.83 -9.60 0.28
N ASP A 59 1.74 -9.27 1.56
CA ASP A 59 1.12 -10.09 2.60
C ASP A 59 1.77 -11.48 2.67
N ARG A 60 3.09 -11.47 2.85
CA ARG A 60 3.92 -12.67 2.97
C ARG A 60 3.52 -13.48 4.20
N ARG A 61 3.52 -14.81 4.07
CA ARG A 61 3.04 -15.71 5.11
C ARG A 61 3.83 -15.56 6.42
N LEU A 62 3.09 -15.44 7.52
CA LEU A 62 3.59 -15.62 8.89
C LEU A 62 3.06 -16.95 9.45
N PRO A 63 3.84 -17.70 10.25
CA PRO A 63 3.42 -18.98 10.80
C PRO A 63 2.35 -18.84 11.91
N SER A 64 2.28 -17.66 12.53
CA SER A 64 1.34 -17.29 13.60
C SER A 64 1.11 -15.78 13.61
N ALA A 65 0.04 -15.32 14.25
CA ALA A 65 -0.25 -13.88 14.37
C ALA A 65 0.83 -13.11 15.16
N GLU A 66 1.42 -13.76 16.16
CA GLU A 66 2.49 -13.21 17.00
C GLU A 66 3.62 -14.25 17.16
N PRO A 67 4.90 -13.80 17.23
CA PRO A 67 6.02 -14.67 17.54
C PRO A 67 6.01 -15.08 19.03
N ASN A 68 6.61 -16.23 19.35
CA ASN A 68 6.65 -16.70 20.74
C ASN A 68 7.87 -16.13 21.48
N ILE A 69 7.76 -14.88 21.94
CA ILE A 69 8.85 -14.14 22.58
C ILE A 69 8.48 -13.84 24.03
N PRO A 70 9.19 -14.41 25.03
CA PRO A 70 9.01 -14.05 26.43
C PRO A 70 9.43 -12.59 26.70
N ASP A 71 8.77 -11.92 27.65
CA ASP A 71 9.13 -10.54 28.04
C ASP A 71 10.59 -10.41 28.52
N SER A 72 11.12 -11.47 29.14
CA SER A 72 12.50 -11.55 29.62
C SER A 72 13.55 -11.85 28.55
N ALA A 73 13.14 -12.07 27.29
CA ALA A 73 14.05 -12.42 26.21
C ALA A 73 15.11 -11.33 25.96
N SER A 74 16.35 -11.76 25.78
CA SER A 74 17.45 -10.91 25.32
C SER A 74 17.26 -10.50 23.86
N SER A 75 17.94 -9.42 23.43
CA SER A 75 17.91 -8.99 22.02
C SER A 75 18.32 -10.12 21.05
N SER A 76 19.29 -10.96 21.41
CA SER A 76 19.69 -12.10 20.59
C SER A 76 18.61 -13.18 20.46
N GLU A 77 17.84 -13.44 21.53
CA GLU A 77 16.74 -14.40 21.49
C GLU A 77 15.57 -13.86 20.67
N ILE A 78 15.23 -12.58 20.86
CA ILE A 78 14.23 -11.86 20.06
C ILE A 78 14.57 -11.94 18.58
N ARG A 79 15.83 -11.60 18.23
CA ARG A 79 16.29 -11.60 16.84
C ARG A 79 16.18 -12.97 16.20
N LYS A 80 16.64 -14.01 16.90
CA LYS A 80 16.55 -15.41 16.42
C LYS A 80 15.10 -15.84 16.16
N GLU A 81 14.19 -15.52 17.06
CA GLU A 81 12.77 -15.86 16.90
C GLU A 81 12.15 -15.07 15.74
N LEU A 82 12.44 -13.77 15.62
CA LEU A 82 11.94 -12.93 14.53
C LEU A 82 12.44 -13.36 13.15
N GLU A 83 13.71 -13.74 13.02
CA GLU A 83 14.27 -14.24 11.74
C GLU A 83 13.57 -15.53 11.27
N SER A 84 13.13 -16.36 12.21
CA SER A 84 12.35 -17.58 11.93
C SER A 84 10.88 -17.26 11.63
N TRP A 85 10.24 -16.47 12.50
CA TRP A 85 8.82 -16.12 12.39
C TRP A 85 8.51 -15.27 11.16
N ALA A 86 9.33 -14.27 10.87
CA ALA A 86 9.17 -13.37 9.73
C ALA A 86 9.99 -13.78 8.50
N LYS A 87 10.33 -15.08 8.35
CA LYS A 87 11.15 -15.58 7.25
C LYS A 87 10.66 -15.11 5.87
N GLU A 88 9.37 -15.26 5.56
CA GLU A 88 8.84 -14.92 4.24
C GLU A 88 8.80 -13.41 3.97
N PRO A 89 8.40 -12.52 4.91
CA PRO A 89 8.64 -11.08 4.79
C PRO A 89 10.12 -10.70 4.59
N LEU A 90 11.05 -11.35 5.29
CA LEU A 90 12.48 -11.07 5.12
C LEU A 90 13.00 -11.56 3.76
N ASP A 91 12.49 -12.67 3.24
CA ASP A 91 12.81 -13.14 1.87
C ASP A 91 12.29 -12.20 0.79
N GLU A 92 11.14 -11.54 1.04
CA GLU A 92 10.66 -10.45 0.17
C GLU A 92 11.66 -9.29 0.13
N LEU A 93 12.22 -8.88 1.27
CA LEU A 93 13.28 -7.87 1.31
C LEU A 93 14.55 -8.30 0.55
N ARG A 94 14.93 -9.58 0.61
CA ARG A 94 16.06 -10.11 -0.18
C ARG A 94 15.81 -9.99 -1.69
N PHE A 95 14.58 -10.27 -2.14
CA PHE A 95 14.18 -10.06 -3.53
C PHE A 95 14.23 -8.56 -3.92
N LEU A 96 13.66 -7.69 -3.10
CA LEU A 96 13.72 -6.24 -3.34
C LEU A 96 15.15 -5.70 -3.33
N ARG A 97 16.03 -6.27 -2.51
CA ARG A 97 17.44 -5.89 -2.47
C ARG A 97 18.11 -6.19 -3.81
N ARG A 98 17.86 -7.36 -4.40
CA ARG A 98 18.36 -7.67 -5.74
C ARG A 98 17.86 -6.69 -6.80
N ILE A 99 16.60 -6.27 -6.72
CA ILE A 99 16.05 -5.21 -7.59
C ILE A 99 16.84 -3.91 -7.40
N ALA A 100 16.98 -3.44 -6.15
CA ALA A 100 17.67 -2.20 -5.85
C ALA A 100 19.16 -2.24 -6.27
N GLU A 101 19.85 -3.35 -6.03
CA GLU A 101 21.26 -3.56 -6.35
C GLU A 101 21.50 -3.84 -7.84
N GLY A 102 20.48 -4.26 -8.59
CA GLY A 102 20.61 -4.59 -10.01
C GLY A 102 21.27 -5.94 -10.23
N THR A 103 21.00 -6.91 -9.36
CA THR A 103 21.61 -8.25 -9.37
C THR A 103 20.52 -9.33 -9.54
N PRO A 104 19.87 -9.42 -10.70
CA PRO A 104 18.76 -10.36 -10.91
C PRO A 104 19.21 -11.82 -10.82
N GLU A 105 18.37 -12.65 -10.23
CA GLU A 105 18.49 -14.11 -10.25
C GLU A 105 17.46 -14.74 -11.21
N GLU A 106 17.70 -16.01 -11.59
CA GLU A 106 16.74 -16.76 -12.39
C GLU A 106 15.37 -16.82 -11.68
N GLY A 107 14.30 -16.46 -12.39
CA GLY A 107 12.95 -16.45 -11.84
C GLY A 107 12.50 -15.12 -11.24
N ASP A 108 13.37 -14.12 -11.08
CA ASP A 108 13.02 -12.81 -10.52
C ASP A 108 12.14 -11.96 -11.45
N GLY A 109 12.32 -12.10 -12.77
CA GLY A 109 11.52 -11.38 -13.77
C GLY A 109 11.90 -9.89 -13.91
N PHE A 110 13.16 -9.53 -13.74
CA PHE A 110 13.67 -8.20 -14.09
C PHE A 110 15.10 -8.25 -14.67
N MET A 111 15.49 -7.20 -15.40
CA MET A 111 16.85 -6.99 -15.91
C MET A 111 17.58 -5.95 -15.05
N GLN A 112 18.91 -5.92 -15.07
CA GLN A 112 19.72 -5.06 -14.19
C GLN A 112 19.28 -3.57 -14.20
N GLU A 113 18.92 -3.04 -15.36
CA GLU A 113 18.48 -1.65 -15.55
C GLU A 113 17.06 -1.37 -15.02
N HIS A 114 16.22 -2.40 -14.85
CA HIS A 114 14.85 -2.25 -14.37
C HIS A 114 14.78 -1.77 -12.92
N GLY A 115 15.81 -2.04 -12.11
CA GLY A 115 15.87 -1.61 -10.70
C GLY A 115 15.71 -0.10 -10.52
N ASN A 116 16.09 0.70 -11.51
CA ASN A 116 15.95 2.15 -11.48
C ASN A 116 14.48 2.62 -11.54
N ARG A 117 13.55 1.74 -11.94
CA ARG A 117 12.10 2.03 -11.98
C ARG A 117 11.44 1.96 -10.60
N MET A 118 12.03 1.26 -9.63
CA MET A 118 11.54 1.25 -8.26
C MET A 118 12.00 2.51 -7.55
N PHE A 119 11.13 3.52 -7.47
CA PHE A 119 11.44 4.80 -6.85
C PHE A 119 11.39 4.72 -5.33
N GLY A 120 10.47 3.94 -4.79
CA GLY A 120 10.40 3.62 -3.37
C GLY A 120 9.74 2.27 -3.12
N CYS A 121 9.80 1.81 -1.88
CA CYS A 121 9.08 0.63 -1.43
C CYS A 121 8.41 0.86 -0.06
N VAL A 122 7.25 0.24 0.10
CA VAL A 122 6.50 0.11 1.34
C VAL A 122 6.64 -1.33 1.81
N ILE A 123 7.37 -1.55 2.90
CA ILE A 123 7.74 -2.90 3.37
C ILE A 123 6.88 -3.34 4.55
N TYR A 124 6.81 -4.64 4.82
CA TYR A 124 6.12 -5.14 6.00
C TYR A 124 6.79 -4.65 7.31
N ALA A 125 5.99 -4.31 8.32
CA ALA A 125 6.47 -4.20 9.70
C ALA A 125 5.37 -4.61 10.72
N PRO A 126 5.73 -5.29 11.83
CA PRO A 126 4.77 -5.84 12.78
C PRO A 126 4.37 -4.81 13.86
N PHE A 127 3.64 -3.76 13.47
CA PHE A 127 3.26 -2.65 14.36
C PHE A 127 2.46 -3.06 15.61
N HIS A 128 1.84 -4.24 15.58
CA HIS A 128 1.08 -4.81 16.69
C HIS A 128 1.96 -5.42 17.80
N LEU A 129 3.27 -5.54 17.59
CA LEU A 129 4.20 -6.05 18.61
C LEU A 129 4.69 -4.93 19.52
N SER A 130 5.20 -5.30 20.70
CA SER A 130 5.75 -4.33 21.65
C SER A 130 6.90 -3.52 21.03
N PRO A 131 7.13 -2.26 21.46
CA PRO A 131 8.18 -1.41 20.87
C PRO A 131 9.58 -2.03 20.88
N LYS A 132 9.90 -2.83 21.90
CA LYS A 132 11.16 -3.58 21.97
C LYS A 132 11.30 -4.56 20.81
N VAL A 133 10.28 -5.38 20.57
CA VAL A 133 10.29 -6.41 19.51
C VAL A 133 10.17 -5.77 18.12
N PHE A 134 9.37 -4.71 17.99
CA PHE A 134 9.25 -3.94 16.75
C PHE A 134 10.59 -3.33 16.32
N ASN A 135 11.33 -2.72 17.23
CA ASN A 135 12.65 -2.13 16.92
C ASN A 135 13.68 -3.19 16.52
N GLU A 136 13.68 -4.36 17.17
CA GLU A 136 14.53 -5.49 16.77
C GLU A 136 14.16 -5.99 15.36
N TYR A 137 12.86 -6.06 15.03
CA TYR A 137 12.43 -6.38 13.67
C TYR A 137 12.96 -5.36 12.65
N LEU A 138 12.85 -4.06 12.92
CA LEU A 138 13.35 -3.02 12.01
C LEU A 138 14.87 -3.09 11.82
N ALA A 139 15.63 -3.44 12.86
CA ALA A 139 17.07 -3.66 12.75
C ALA A 139 17.39 -4.84 11.82
N ILE A 140 16.67 -5.97 11.96
CA ILE A 140 16.81 -7.12 11.05
C ILE A 140 16.42 -6.74 9.62
N ALA A 141 15.31 -6.03 9.45
CA ALA A 141 14.83 -5.59 8.14
C ALA A 141 15.86 -4.70 7.45
N LYS A 142 16.49 -3.77 8.17
CA LYS A 142 17.58 -2.92 7.68
C LYS A 142 18.80 -3.74 7.26
N ASP A 143 19.23 -4.69 8.09
CA ASP A 143 20.37 -5.57 7.79
C ASP A 143 20.13 -6.41 6.53
N VAL A 144 18.92 -6.97 6.39
CA VAL A 144 18.53 -7.78 5.24
C VAL A 144 18.42 -6.92 3.97
N ALA A 145 17.79 -5.74 4.07
CA ALA A 145 17.62 -4.81 2.97
C ALA A 145 18.96 -4.30 2.42
N GLY A 146 19.93 -4.05 3.29
CA GLY A 146 21.17 -3.37 2.93
C GLY A 146 20.93 -1.90 2.57
N GLU A 147 22.01 -1.11 2.52
CA GLU A 147 21.93 0.36 2.42
C GLU A 147 21.14 0.85 1.21
N LYS A 148 21.32 0.21 0.04
CA LYS A 148 20.72 0.67 -1.22
C LYS A 148 19.20 0.45 -1.29
N LEU A 149 18.70 -0.67 -0.76
CA LEU A 149 17.25 -0.85 -0.63
C LEU A 149 16.71 0.00 0.52
N TRP A 150 17.42 0.05 1.65
CA TRP A 150 16.99 0.81 2.83
C TRP A 150 16.76 2.29 2.48
N SER A 151 17.62 2.90 1.65
CA SER A 151 17.45 4.27 1.15
C SER A 151 16.23 4.47 0.25
N LYS A 152 15.61 3.39 -0.24
CA LYS A 152 14.37 3.40 -1.01
C LYS A 152 13.14 3.04 -0.17
N VAL A 153 13.31 2.65 1.09
CA VAL A 153 12.16 2.40 1.99
C VAL A 153 11.47 3.73 2.25
N ALA A 154 10.28 3.85 1.69
CA ALA A 154 9.46 5.06 1.75
C ALA A 154 8.33 4.96 2.78
N GLY A 155 7.95 3.74 3.11
CA GLY A 155 6.93 3.48 4.10
C GLY A 155 6.89 2.05 4.57
N PHE A 156 5.90 1.78 5.41
CA PHE A 156 5.66 0.49 6.00
C PHE A 156 4.18 0.14 5.92
N ARG A 157 3.88 -1.16 5.90
CA ARG A 157 2.50 -1.64 5.94
C ARG A 157 2.37 -2.82 6.90
N TYR A 158 1.24 -2.82 7.57
CA TYR A 158 0.70 -3.98 8.25
C TYR A 158 -0.77 -4.07 7.83
N LEU A 159 -1.14 -5.19 7.21
CA LEU A 159 -2.47 -5.33 6.64
C LEU A 159 -3.51 -5.39 7.77
N LEU A 160 -4.45 -4.43 7.78
CA LEU A 160 -5.57 -4.31 8.73
C LEU A 160 -6.88 -4.81 8.10
N GLN A 161 -6.79 -5.82 7.25
CA GLN A 161 -7.91 -6.44 6.55
C GLN A 161 -7.86 -7.97 6.66
N GLY A 162 -8.99 -8.65 6.50
CA GLY A 162 -9.11 -10.11 6.50
C GLY A 162 -8.78 -10.77 7.84
N LYS A 163 -8.90 -10.03 8.95
CA LYS A 163 -8.59 -10.55 10.31
C LYS A 163 -9.81 -11.12 11.04
N GLY A 164 -10.98 -11.05 10.44
CA GLY A 164 -12.25 -11.45 11.04
C GLY A 164 -12.92 -10.33 11.85
N ASP A 165 -14.21 -10.54 12.11
CA ASP A 165 -15.12 -9.54 12.68
C ASP A 165 -14.58 -8.93 13.97
N GLY A 166 -14.40 -7.61 13.98
CA GLY A 166 -13.96 -6.85 15.15
C GLY A 166 -12.50 -7.06 15.57
N ALA A 167 -11.74 -7.93 14.90
CA ALA A 167 -10.36 -8.24 15.28
C ALA A 167 -9.44 -7.01 15.20
N VAL A 168 -9.58 -6.19 14.15
CA VAL A 168 -8.82 -4.95 13.98
C VAL A 168 -9.14 -3.94 15.08
N SER A 169 -10.43 -3.70 15.33
CA SER A 169 -10.88 -2.77 16.37
C SER A 169 -10.40 -3.20 17.76
N LYS A 170 -10.42 -4.51 18.03
CA LYS A 170 -9.88 -5.08 19.28
C LYS A 170 -8.37 -4.88 19.38
N MET A 171 -7.61 -5.23 18.33
CA MET A 171 -6.15 -5.06 18.28
C MET A 171 -5.74 -3.60 18.52
N LEU A 172 -6.34 -2.65 17.79
CA LEU A 172 -6.02 -1.22 17.90
C LEU A 172 -6.48 -0.59 19.23
N LYS A 173 -7.37 -1.26 19.97
CA LYS A 173 -7.79 -0.85 21.31
C LYS A 173 -6.89 -1.42 22.39
N GLU A 174 -6.57 -2.71 22.33
CA GLU A 174 -5.78 -3.42 23.34
C GLU A 174 -4.28 -3.10 23.23
N GLN A 175 -3.77 -2.97 22.01
CA GLN A 175 -2.35 -2.67 21.72
C GLN A 175 -2.15 -1.23 21.24
N GLY A 176 -3.12 -0.34 21.49
CA GLY A 176 -3.14 1.03 20.96
C GLY A 176 -1.86 1.84 21.27
N GLU A 177 -1.35 1.73 22.50
CA GLU A 177 -0.10 2.39 22.92
C GLU A 177 1.13 1.89 22.16
N TRP A 178 1.19 0.59 21.84
CA TRP A 178 2.27 0.02 21.04
C TRP A 178 2.21 0.54 19.60
N TRP A 179 1.02 0.53 19.00
CA TRP A 179 0.79 1.10 17.67
C TRP A 179 1.19 2.57 17.60
N GLU A 180 0.77 3.39 18.55
CA GLU A 180 1.12 4.81 18.63
C GLU A 180 2.64 5.02 18.75
N SER A 181 3.28 4.25 19.64
CA SER A 181 4.73 4.31 19.83
C SER A 181 5.49 3.88 18.58
N ASN A 182 5.09 2.78 17.96
CA ASN A 182 5.77 2.20 16.80
C ASN A 182 5.61 3.09 15.56
N LEU A 183 4.43 3.69 15.35
CA LEU A 183 4.22 4.67 14.28
C LEU A 183 5.07 5.92 14.49
N CYS A 184 5.11 6.48 15.70
CA CYS A 184 5.94 7.65 15.99
C CYS A 184 7.45 7.36 15.87
N ALA A 185 7.88 6.13 16.19
CA ALA A 185 9.27 5.70 16.10
C ALA A 185 9.81 5.69 14.66
N LEU A 186 8.94 5.60 13.64
CA LEU A 186 9.35 5.68 12.23
C LEU A 186 10.12 6.97 11.93
N LYS A 187 9.80 8.07 12.62
CA LYS A 187 10.45 9.38 12.43
C LYS A 187 11.92 9.42 12.83
N ALA A 188 12.37 8.44 13.63
CA ALA A 188 13.75 8.31 14.06
C ALA A 188 14.58 7.38 13.15
N LEU A 189 13.99 6.82 12.09
CA LEU A 189 14.71 5.91 11.21
C LEU A 189 15.66 6.68 10.30
N GLU A 190 16.94 6.33 10.41
CA GLU A 190 17.99 6.86 9.56
C GLU A 190 18.20 6.01 8.31
N GLY A 191 18.47 6.68 7.19
CA GLY A 191 18.81 6.07 5.92
C GLY A 191 17.61 5.54 5.13
N THR A 192 16.38 5.88 5.52
CA THR A 192 15.15 5.72 4.72
C THR A 192 14.80 7.03 4.02
N SER A 193 13.68 7.08 3.28
CA SER A 193 13.08 8.39 2.96
C SER A 193 12.65 9.12 4.24
N ASP A 194 12.58 10.44 4.17
CA ASP A 194 12.05 11.33 5.22
C ASP A 194 10.50 11.36 5.26
N ALA A 195 9.84 10.46 4.52
CA ALA A 195 8.38 10.44 4.41
C ALA A 195 7.69 9.77 5.60
N TRP A 196 8.30 8.68 6.09
CA TRP A 196 7.82 7.86 7.20
C TRP A 196 6.34 7.47 7.04
N CYS A 197 5.99 6.90 5.89
CA CYS A 197 4.61 6.55 5.57
C CYS A 197 4.16 5.26 6.24
N PHE A 198 2.90 5.24 6.68
CA PHE A 198 2.15 4.02 6.93
C PHE A 198 1.04 3.88 5.90
N ASP A 199 1.13 2.85 5.06
CA ASP A 199 0.08 2.49 4.12
C ASP A 199 -1.04 1.75 4.86
N VAL A 200 -2.26 2.28 4.81
CA VAL A 200 -3.44 1.75 5.48
C VAL A 200 -4.19 0.84 4.51
N GLY A 201 -4.07 -0.48 4.70
CA GLY A 201 -4.88 -1.49 4.02
C GLY A 201 -6.02 -1.98 4.91
N VAL A 202 -7.24 -1.54 4.63
CA VAL A 202 -8.49 -2.01 5.27
C VAL A 202 -9.48 -2.44 4.18
N ASP A 203 -10.40 -3.35 4.49
CA ASP A 203 -11.41 -3.85 3.55
C ASP A 203 -12.83 -3.51 4.03
N THR A 204 -13.34 -2.34 3.64
CA THR A 204 -14.67 -1.90 4.11
C THR A 204 -15.84 -2.61 3.43
N HIS A 205 -15.53 -3.42 2.42
CA HIS A 205 -16.48 -4.28 1.74
C HIS A 205 -16.66 -5.59 2.52
N ARG A 206 -15.58 -6.32 2.81
CA ARG A 206 -15.65 -7.66 3.40
C ARG A 206 -15.60 -7.66 4.93
N ASP A 207 -14.87 -6.73 5.54
CA ASP A 207 -14.71 -6.65 7.00
C ASP A 207 -15.64 -5.63 7.67
N GLY A 208 -16.45 -4.91 6.88
CA GLY A 208 -17.27 -3.79 7.35
C GLY A 208 -16.48 -2.49 7.53
N VAL A 209 -17.16 -1.41 7.92
CA VAL A 209 -16.55 -0.07 8.00
C VAL A 209 -15.75 0.11 9.31
N GLU A 210 -15.96 -0.75 10.29
CA GLU A 210 -15.37 -0.71 11.62
C GLU A 210 -13.83 -0.60 11.63
N PRO A 211 -13.06 -1.36 10.81
CA PRO A 211 -11.61 -1.20 10.73
C PRO A 211 -11.18 0.22 10.32
N MET A 212 -11.90 0.84 9.37
CA MET A 212 -11.60 2.20 8.93
C MET A 212 -11.87 3.24 10.03
N GLU A 213 -12.96 3.07 10.79
CA GLU A 213 -13.25 3.92 11.96
C GLU A 213 -12.20 3.73 13.07
N ALA A 214 -11.76 2.50 13.32
CA ALA A 214 -10.71 2.20 14.29
C ALA A 214 -9.36 2.82 13.90
N VAL A 215 -9.00 2.78 12.61
CA VAL A 215 -7.83 3.48 12.08
C VAL A 215 -7.97 5.00 12.24
N ALA A 216 -9.14 5.56 11.97
CA ALA A 216 -9.33 7.00 12.14
C ALA A 216 -9.13 7.46 13.60
N LEU A 217 -9.54 6.62 14.57
CA LEU A 217 -9.24 6.84 15.98
C LEU A 217 -7.75 6.68 16.30
N LEU A 218 -7.07 5.66 15.75
CA LEU A 218 -5.63 5.48 15.91
C LEU A 218 -4.86 6.71 15.42
N ILE A 219 -5.16 7.22 14.22
CA ILE A 219 -4.49 8.39 13.64
C ILE A 219 -4.65 9.60 14.58
N LYS A 220 -5.85 9.84 15.13
CA LYS A 220 -6.07 10.92 16.11
C LYS A 220 -5.18 10.77 17.35
N ARG A 221 -5.01 9.55 17.87
CA ARG A 221 -4.13 9.30 19.02
C ARG A 221 -2.65 9.49 18.68
N VAL A 222 -2.23 9.04 17.50
CA VAL A 222 -0.88 9.31 16.97
C VAL A 222 -0.63 10.81 16.88
N ARG A 223 -1.56 11.61 16.32
CA ARG A 223 -1.41 13.07 16.28
C ARG A 223 -1.30 13.68 17.67
N ALA A 224 -2.16 13.26 18.60
CA ALA A 224 -2.09 13.73 19.97
C ALA A 224 -0.77 13.36 20.66
N ARG A 225 -0.17 12.21 20.32
CA ARG A 225 1.16 11.82 20.81
C ARG A 225 2.26 12.66 20.20
N GLU A 226 2.25 12.83 18.88
CA GLU A 226 3.20 13.70 18.18
C GLU A 226 3.14 15.15 18.70
N ASP A 227 1.95 15.68 18.99
CA ASP A 227 1.80 17.02 19.59
C ASP A 227 2.45 17.13 20.97
N ARG A 228 2.45 16.05 21.76
CA ARG A 228 3.09 16.02 23.09
C ARG A 228 4.60 15.86 23.01
N GLU A 229 5.08 15.07 22.06
CA GLU A 229 6.50 14.72 21.93
C GLU A 229 7.30 15.75 21.12
N ASP A 230 6.74 16.27 20.04
CA ASP A 230 7.38 17.23 19.12
C ASP A 230 6.33 17.95 18.25
N ALA A 231 5.71 19.00 18.81
CA ALA A 231 4.59 19.71 18.18
C ALA A 231 4.95 20.37 16.84
N ASP A 232 6.18 20.84 16.70
CA ASP A 232 6.69 21.49 15.48
C ASP A 232 7.40 20.51 14.54
N GLY A 233 7.49 19.25 14.95
CA GLY A 233 8.11 18.17 14.21
C GLY A 233 7.34 17.77 12.95
N LYS A 234 8.08 17.13 12.04
CA LYS A 234 7.50 16.38 10.93
C LYS A 234 6.56 15.29 11.47
N ARG A 235 5.54 14.97 10.68
CA ARG A 235 4.41 14.11 11.05
C ARG A 235 4.47 12.82 10.23
N VAL A 236 4.13 11.69 10.85
CA VAL A 236 3.94 10.42 10.14
C VAL A 236 2.88 10.60 9.06
N LYS A 237 3.15 10.15 7.84
CA LYS A 237 2.18 10.22 6.75
C LYS A 237 1.35 8.94 6.72
N PHE A 238 0.06 9.06 6.40
CA PHE A 238 -0.84 7.92 6.23
C PHE A 238 -1.33 7.88 4.78
N VAL A 239 -1.22 6.74 4.13
CA VAL A 239 -1.71 6.56 2.76
C VAL A 239 -2.84 5.55 2.78
N LEU A 240 -4.07 6.02 2.52
CA LEU A 240 -5.26 5.17 2.47
C LEU A 240 -5.26 4.40 1.15
N ASN A 241 -5.19 3.07 1.22
CA ASN A 241 -5.12 2.23 0.03
C ASN A 241 -6.52 1.96 -0.52
N HIS A 242 -6.62 1.87 -1.84
CA HIS A 242 -7.79 1.34 -2.57
C HIS A 242 -9.14 1.97 -2.22
N LEU A 243 -9.20 3.28 -1.92
CA LEU A 243 -10.42 3.93 -1.41
C LEU A 243 -10.96 3.31 -0.10
N ALA A 244 -10.13 2.59 0.66
CA ALA A 244 -10.54 1.71 1.76
C ALA A 244 -11.47 0.55 1.32
N LYS A 245 -11.38 0.14 0.04
CA LYS A 245 -12.11 -0.98 -0.58
C LYS A 245 -13.62 -0.96 -0.28
N PRO A 246 -14.35 0.07 -0.71
CA PRO A 246 -15.79 0.10 -0.51
C PRO A 246 -16.48 -0.93 -1.43
N PRO A 247 -17.65 -1.48 -1.06
CA PRO A 247 -18.41 -2.34 -1.97
C PRO A 247 -18.91 -1.53 -3.18
N LEU A 248 -18.66 -2.01 -4.39
CA LEU A 248 -19.06 -1.35 -5.64
C LEU A 248 -20.23 -2.07 -6.31
N SER A 249 -21.09 -1.29 -6.97
CA SER A 249 -22.17 -1.83 -7.79
C SER A 249 -22.48 -0.95 -9.00
N THR A 250 -23.03 -1.53 -10.08
CA THR A 250 -23.62 -0.78 -11.20
C THR A 250 -25.10 -0.49 -11.05
N THR A 251 -25.72 -0.92 -9.96
CA THR A 251 -27.14 -0.67 -9.69
C THR A 251 -27.40 0.78 -9.27
N SER A 252 -28.62 1.26 -9.42
CA SER A 252 -29.02 2.62 -9.00
C SER A 252 -28.85 2.87 -7.49
N SER A 253 -28.71 1.82 -6.69
CA SER A 253 -28.44 1.87 -5.25
C SER A 253 -26.95 2.00 -4.89
N ASN A 254 -26.05 2.14 -5.88
CA ASN A 254 -24.62 2.30 -5.65
C ASN A 254 -24.32 3.68 -5.06
N GLN A 255 -24.40 3.75 -3.74
CA GLN A 255 -24.09 4.92 -2.93
C GLN A 255 -23.09 4.52 -1.84
N PRO A 256 -22.08 5.36 -1.56
CA PRO A 256 -21.14 5.10 -0.49
C PRO A 256 -21.85 4.93 0.85
N ASN A 257 -21.38 3.98 1.66
CA ASN A 257 -21.88 3.81 3.02
C ASN A 257 -21.69 5.12 3.81
N PRO A 258 -22.71 5.66 4.51
CA PRO A 258 -22.58 6.89 5.29
C PRO A 258 -21.46 6.86 6.35
N ARG A 259 -21.18 5.69 6.91
CA ARG A 259 -20.06 5.51 7.86
C ARG A 259 -18.72 5.61 7.16
N TRP A 260 -18.60 5.09 5.93
CA TRP A 260 -17.38 5.24 5.11
C TRP A 260 -17.15 6.72 4.78
N LEU A 261 -18.21 7.43 4.36
CA LEU A 261 -18.14 8.87 4.12
C LEU A 261 -17.65 9.63 5.36
N SER A 262 -18.27 9.36 6.51
CA SER A 262 -17.92 10.00 7.79
C SER A 262 -16.49 9.70 8.24
N ALA A 263 -16.03 8.46 8.08
CA ALA A 263 -14.67 8.05 8.44
C ALA A 263 -13.62 8.81 7.62
N LEU A 264 -13.81 8.93 6.29
CA LEU A 264 -12.90 9.72 5.45
C LEU A 264 -12.99 11.22 5.71
N SER A 265 -14.20 11.76 5.89
CA SER A 265 -14.38 13.18 6.23
C SER A 265 -13.67 13.57 7.52
N THR A 266 -13.67 12.66 8.51
CA THR A 266 -12.99 12.86 9.79
C THR A 266 -11.47 13.00 9.63
N LEU A 267 -10.90 12.38 8.58
CA LEU A 267 -9.47 12.41 8.27
C LEU A 267 -9.08 13.57 7.33
N SER A 268 -10.04 14.12 6.60
CA SER A 268 -9.80 15.21 5.63
C SER A 268 -8.95 16.39 6.14
N PRO A 269 -9.08 16.87 7.40
CA PRO A 269 -8.34 18.07 7.83
C PRO A 269 -6.83 17.84 8.01
N ASP A 270 -6.40 16.60 8.24
CA ASP A 270 -4.99 16.27 8.44
C ASP A 270 -4.27 16.20 7.10
N LYS A 271 -3.38 17.15 6.83
CA LYS A 271 -2.64 17.32 5.56
C LYS A 271 -1.65 16.19 5.25
N ASN A 272 -1.33 15.34 6.21
CA ASN A 272 -0.39 14.21 6.03
C ASN A 272 -1.11 12.90 5.69
N ILE A 273 -2.40 12.96 5.35
CA ILE A 273 -3.19 11.81 4.89
C ILE A 273 -3.40 11.89 3.39
N TYR A 274 -3.15 10.80 2.69
CA TYR A 274 -3.27 10.68 1.25
C TYR A 274 -4.21 9.53 0.88
N MET A 275 -4.68 9.51 -0.37
CA MET A 275 -5.60 8.49 -0.86
C MET A 275 -5.10 7.91 -2.19
N LYS A 276 -5.05 6.57 -2.30
CA LYS A 276 -4.78 5.89 -3.56
C LYS A 276 -6.07 5.58 -4.32
N LEU A 277 -6.09 5.96 -5.59
CA LEU A 277 -7.01 5.43 -6.59
C LEU A 277 -6.42 4.11 -7.11
N SER A 278 -6.74 3.01 -6.42
CA SER A 278 -6.23 1.67 -6.74
C SER A 278 -7.23 0.57 -6.36
N GLY A 279 -7.02 -0.67 -6.83
CA GLY A 279 -7.70 -1.89 -6.36
C GLY A 279 -9.22 -2.00 -6.56
N ALA A 280 -9.86 -1.03 -7.23
CA ALA A 280 -11.33 -0.99 -7.34
C ALA A 280 -11.93 -2.13 -8.19
N LEU A 281 -11.19 -2.70 -9.14
CA LEU A 281 -11.71 -3.72 -10.06
C LEU A 281 -12.12 -5.03 -9.35
N ASN A 282 -11.63 -5.28 -8.13
CA ASN A 282 -11.95 -6.47 -7.33
C ASN A 282 -13.10 -6.23 -6.32
N GLU A 283 -13.72 -5.04 -6.34
CA GLU A 283 -14.70 -4.64 -5.32
C GLU A 283 -16.16 -4.63 -5.82
N PHE A 284 -16.40 -5.08 -7.05
CA PHE A 284 -17.76 -5.31 -7.55
C PHE A 284 -18.28 -6.65 -7.04
N ASP A 285 -19.25 -6.61 -6.13
CA ASP A 285 -19.88 -7.81 -5.58
C ASP A 285 -21.14 -8.20 -6.37
N ASN A 286 -21.47 -9.49 -6.34
CA ASN A 286 -22.69 -10.09 -6.90
C ASN A 286 -22.94 -9.85 -8.40
N GLN A 287 -21.96 -9.29 -9.12
CA GLN A 287 -21.99 -9.12 -10.57
C GLN A 287 -20.57 -9.08 -11.14
N PRO A 288 -20.37 -9.45 -12.42
CA PRO A 288 -19.10 -9.25 -13.09
C PRO A 288 -18.68 -7.78 -13.07
N THR A 289 -17.38 -7.52 -12.84
CA THR A 289 -16.81 -6.18 -13.00
C THR A 289 -17.09 -5.66 -14.41
N PRO A 290 -17.62 -4.44 -14.58
CA PRO A 290 -17.92 -3.90 -15.90
C PRO A 290 -16.66 -3.72 -16.74
N ALA A 291 -16.72 -4.16 -18.01
CA ALA A 291 -15.56 -4.13 -18.91
C ALA A 291 -15.33 -2.78 -19.58
N ASP A 292 -16.33 -1.90 -19.61
CA ASP A 292 -16.25 -0.59 -20.26
C ASP A 292 -16.04 0.55 -19.27
N VAL A 293 -15.23 1.54 -19.70
CA VAL A 293 -14.88 2.73 -18.90
C VAL A 293 -16.10 3.54 -18.45
N PRO A 294 -17.11 3.84 -19.30
CA PRO A 294 -18.27 4.63 -18.87
C PRO A 294 -19.05 4.01 -17.71
N THR A 295 -19.28 2.69 -17.74
CA THR A 295 -20.00 2.00 -16.67
C THR A 295 -19.18 1.94 -15.38
N LEU A 296 -17.89 1.61 -15.46
CA LEU A 296 -16.97 1.67 -14.31
C LEU A 296 -16.93 3.06 -13.70
N LEU A 297 -16.76 4.09 -14.52
CA LEU A 297 -16.69 5.47 -14.07
C LEU A 297 -18.00 5.90 -13.40
N SER A 298 -19.16 5.50 -13.94
CA SER A 298 -20.45 5.76 -13.31
C SER A 298 -20.56 5.14 -11.92
N ALA A 299 -20.10 3.91 -11.75
CA ALA A 299 -20.08 3.23 -10.45
C ALA A 299 -19.08 3.87 -9.45
N LEU A 300 -17.96 4.40 -9.94
CA LEU A 300 -16.92 4.98 -9.08
C LEU A 300 -17.13 6.46 -8.76
N THR A 301 -17.92 7.17 -9.57
CA THR A 301 -18.18 8.61 -9.44
C THR A 301 -18.43 9.07 -7.99
N PRO A 302 -19.40 8.51 -7.22
CA PRO A 302 -19.68 9.03 -5.88
C PRO A 302 -18.51 8.81 -4.89
N TYR A 303 -17.70 7.78 -5.11
CA TYR A 303 -16.51 7.50 -4.29
C TYR A 303 -15.36 8.44 -4.66
N PHE A 304 -15.15 8.69 -5.96
CA PHE A 304 -14.16 9.66 -6.43
C PHE A 304 -14.52 11.08 -6.01
N GLU A 305 -15.77 11.50 -6.15
CA GLU A 305 -16.25 12.82 -5.67
C GLU A 305 -15.90 13.03 -4.19
N HIS A 306 -16.20 12.04 -3.35
CA HIS A 306 -15.90 12.14 -1.92
C HIS A 306 -14.40 12.12 -1.61
N ALA A 307 -13.64 11.26 -2.28
CA ALA A 307 -12.19 11.16 -2.09
C ALA A 307 -11.47 12.46 -2.49
N PHE A 308 -11.79 13.04 -3.65
CA PHE A 308 -11.21 14.30 -4.10
C PHE A 308 -11.68 15.50 -3.26
N HIS A 309 -12.90 15.45 -2.72
CA HIS A 309 -13.37 16.44 -1.75
C HIS A 309 -12.60 16.39 -0.41
N CYS A 310 -12.39 15.18 0.14
CA CYS A 310 -11.69 15.00 1.42
C CYS A 310 -10.18 15.23 1.32
N PHE A 311 -9.56 14.82 0.22
CA PHE A 311 -8.11 14.82 0.05
C PHE A 311 -7.66 15.63 -1.17
N PRO A 312 -8.05 16.92 -1.27
CA PRO A 312 -7.69 17.73 -2.43
C PRO A 312 -6.17 17.79 -2.58
N GLN A 313 -5.69 17.61 -3.82
CA GLN A 313 -4.25 17.52 -4.16
C GLN A 313 -3.48 16.36 -3.51
N ARG A 314 -4.16 15.44 -2.82
CA ARG A 314 -3.57 14.31 -2.06
C ARG A 314 -4.16 12.95 -2.48
N VAL A 315 -4.87 12.92 -3.61
CA VAL A 315 -5.32 11.70 -4.28
C VAL A 315 -4.28 11.33 -5.34
N MET A 316 -3.85 10.08 -5.40
CA MET A 316 -2.79 9.60 -6.29
C MET A 316 -3.19 8.32 -7.04
N PHE A 317 -2.67 8.14 -8.25
CA PHE A 317 -2.86 6.91 -9.03
C PHE A 317 -2.04 5.75 -8.46
N GLY A 318 -2.65 4.56 -8.37
CA GLY A 318 -1.96 3.30 -8.19
C GLY A 318 -2.70 2.19 -8.93
N SER A 319 -1.99 1.31 -9.64
CA SER A 319 -2.67 0.30 -10.47
C SER A 319 -3.17 -0.89 -9.67
N ASP A 320 -2.52 -1.18 -8.54
CA ASP A 320 -2.68 -2.45 -7.83
C ASP A 320 -2.26 -3.66 -8.68
N TRP A 321 -1.39 -3.50 -9.67
CA TRP A 321 -0.92 -4.61 -10.49
C TRP A 321 0.00 -5.55 -9.66
N PRO A 322 -0.09 -6.88 -9.84
CA PRO A 322 -0.99 -7.63 -10.73
C PRO A 322 -2.34 -7.96 -10.08
N VAL A 323 -2.60 -7.53 -8.84
CA VAL A 323 -3.84 -7.81 -8.10
C VAL A 323 -5.08 -7.25 -8.80
N CYS A 324 -4.94 -6.17 -9.59
CA CYS A 324 -5.99 -5.67 -10.49
C CYS A 324 -6.53 -6.71 -11.47
N ASN A 325 -5.81 -7.83 -11.68
CA ASN A 325 -6.27 -8.95 -12.49
C ASN A 325 -7.27 -9.86 -11.76
N VAL A 326 -7.34 -9.78 -10.43
CA VAL A 326 -8.37 -10.47 -9.65
C VAL A 326 -9.67 -9.70 -9.80
N GLY A 327 -10.66 -10.32 -10.46
CA GLY A 327 -11.93 -9.66 -10.78
C GLY A 327 -11.85 -8.65 -11.94
N GLY A 328 -10.67 -8.35 -12.45
CA GLY A 328 -10.47 -7.44 -13.59
C GLY A 328 -11.01 -8.01 -14.91
N PRO A 329 -11.84 -7.26 -15.67
CA PRO A 329 -12.58 -7.80 -16.82
C PRO A 329 -11.83 -7.74 -18.16
N ALA A 330 -10.67 -7.10 -18.22
CA ALA A 330 -9.91 -6.86 -19.46
C ALA A 330 -8.77 -7.88 -19.68
N GLY A 331 -8.73 -8.96 -18.90
CA GLY A 331 -7.64 -9.94 -18.94
C GLY A 331 -6.33 -9.40 -18.36
N GLU A 332 -5.35 -10.29 -18.15
CA GLU A 332 -4.14 -9.96 -17.38
C GLU A 332 -3.28 -8.83 -17.98
N GLU A 333 -3.34 -8.67 -19.31
CA GLU A 333 -2.61 -7.64 -20.04
C GLU A 333 -3.40 -6.32 -20.16
N GLY A 334 -4.72 -6.34 -19.96
CA GLY A 334 -5.61 -5.20 -20.21
C GLY A 334 -6.04 -4.42 -18.96
N ASN A 335 -6.07 -5.06 -17.79
CA ASN A 335 -6.65 -4.44 -16.58
C ASN A 335 -5.89 -3.20 -16.08
N TRP A 336 -4.57 -3.16 -16.24
CA TRP A 336 -3.79 -1.96 -15.91
C TRP A 336 -4.21 -0.76 -16.78
N GLY A 337 -4.31 -0.98 -18.09
CA GLY A 337 -4.73 0.04 -19.05
C GLY A 337 -6.16 0.49 -18.81
N LEU A 338 -7.08 -0.45 -18.57
CA LEU A 338 -8.46 -0.16 -18.21
C LEU A 338 -8.56 0.73 -16.96
N TRP A 339 -7.80 0.42 -15.90
CA TRP A 339 -7.82 1.23 -14.69
C TRP A 339 -7.29 2.65 -14.92
N ARG A 340 -6.18 2.78 -15.64
CA ARG A 340 -5.65 4.09 -16.04
C ARG A 340 -6.71 4.88 -16.82
N ASP A 341 -7.39 4.27 -17.78
CA ASP A 341 -8.38 4.93 -18.62
C ASP A 341 -9.62 5.38 -17.82
N VAL A 342 -10.01 4.64 -16.78
CA VAL A 342 -11.05 5.08 -15.83
C VAL A 342 -10.64 6.32 -15.05
N VAL A 343 -9.40 6.35 -14.56
CA VAL A 343 -8.86 7.51 -13.81
C VAL A 343 -8.73 8.74 -14.73
N GLU A 344 -8.27 8.55 -15.96
CA GLU A 344 -8.21 9.59 -16.99
C GLU A 344 -9.62 10.12 -17.33
N ALA A 345 -10.58 9.24 -17.58
CA ALA A 345 -11.96 9.61 -17.90
C ALA A 345 -12.65 10.35 -16.74
N TRP A 346 -12.30 10.05 -15.48
CA TRP A 346 -12.73 10.84 -14.33
C TRP A 346 -12.21 12.27 -14.40
N MET A 347 -10.92 12.46 -14.67
CA MET A 347 -10.31 13.79 -14.76
C MET A 347 -10.94 14.62 -15.88
N ASP A 348 -11.23 14.00 -17.02
CA ASP A 348 -11.92 14.63 -18.14
C ASP A 348 -13.37 14.99 -17.76
N LYS A 349 -14.10 14.08 -17.11
CA LYS A 349 -15.49 14.29 -16.66
C LYS A 349 -15.64 15.52 -15.77
N VAL A 350 -14.69 15.76 -14.86
CA VAL A 350 -14.73 16.91 -13.94
C VAL A 350 -14.01 18.16 -14.48
N GLY A 351 -13.45 18.10 -15.70
CA GLY A 351 -12.72 19.20 -16.29
C GLY A 351 -11.46 19.59 -15.49
N MET A 352 -10.77 18.58 -14.93
CA MET A 352 -9.63 18.78 -14.03
C MET A 352 -8.50 19.55 -14.71
N ALA A 353 -7.97 20.59 -14.04
CA ALA A 353 -6.90 21.40 -14.61
C ALA A 353 -5.59 20.60 -14.73
N GLU A 354 -4.74 20.91 -15.72
CA GLU A 354 -3.50 20.18 -16.01
C GLU A 354 -2.59 20.00 -14.78
N LYS A 355 -2.48 21.04 -13.93
CA LYS A 355 -1.70 20.98 -12.69
C LYS A 355 -2.27 19.99 -11.68
N GLU A 356 -3.59 19.89 -11.57
CA GLU A 356 -4.25 18.94 -10.66
C GLU A 356 -4.14 17.51 -11.18
N ARG A 357 -4.21 17.34 -12.51
CA ARG A 357 -3.94 16.07 -13.18
C ARG A 357 -2.51 15.61 -12.90
N GLU A 358 -1.51 16.47 -13.12
CA GLU A 358 -0.11 16.18 -12.76
C GLU A 358 0.00 15.78 -11.29
N LYS A 359 -0.75 16.43 -10.41
CA LYS A 359 -0.73 16.09 -8.99
C LYS A 359 -1.23 14.68 -8.73
N ALA A 360 -2.33 14.27 -9.36
CA ALA A 360 -2.86 12.91 -9.22
C ALA A 360 -2.00 11.83 -9.88
N TRP A 361 -1.36 12.13 -11.02
CA TRP A 361 -0.51 11.17 -11.73
C TRP A 361 0.91 11.04 -11.15
N TRP A 362 1.42 12.09 -10.51
CA TRP A 362 2.82 12.16 -10.08
C TRP A 362 2.99 12.83 -8.72
N GLY A 363 2.66 14.12 -8.64
CA GLY A 363 3.16 14.94 -7.54
C GLY A 363 2.60 14.60 -6.14
N ALA A 364 1.39 14.05 -6.03
CA ALA A 364 0.84 13.59 -4.75
C ALA A 364 1.58 12.35 -4.24
N GLY A 365 1.95 11.42 -5.14
CA GLY A 365 2.76 10.26 -4.79
C GLY A 365 4.18 10.64 -4.38
N VAL A 366 4.80 11.58 -5.11
CA VAL A 366 6.12 12.12 -4.75
C VAL A 366 6.12 12.74 -3.37
N GLU A 367 5.13 13.59 -3.07
CA GLU A 367 4.99 14.20 -1.75
C GLU A 367 4.69 13.18 -0.67
N ALA A 368 3.76 12.24 -0.91
CA ALA A 368 3.42 11.22 0.05
C ALA A 368 4.67 10.43 0.45
N TYR A 369 5.43 9.91 -0.52
CA TYR A 369 6.56 9.02 -0.30
C TYR A 369 7.93 9.70 -0.16
N GLY A 370 7.96 11.03 -0.03
CA GLY A 370 9.19 11.79 0.25
C GLY A 370 10.25 11.63 -0.84
N LEU A 371 9.81 11.70 -2.09
CA LEU A 371 10.65 11.49 -3.27
C LEU A 371 11.07 12.81 -3.93
N GLU A 372 11.06 13.91 -3.16
CA GLU A 372 11.45 15.23 -3.63
C GLU A 372 12.91 15.21 -4.09
N GLY A 373 13.14 15.44 -5.39
CA GLY A 373 14.48 15.39 -6.00
C GLY A 373 14.62 14.34 -7.10
N LEU A 374 13.65 13.44 -7.28
CA LEU A 374 13.52 12.68 -8.52
C LEU A 374 13.30 13.67 -9.68
N LYS A 375 14.30 13.80 -10.55
CA LYS A 375 14.14 14.51 -11.83
C LYS A 375 13.36 13.57 -12.75
N GLY A 376 12.15 13.99 -13.12
CA GLY A 376 11.32 13.27 -14.08
C GLY A 376 11.83 13.36 -15.52
#